data_AF-N6UVD9-F1
#
_entry.id   AF-N6UVD9-F1
#
_cell.length_a   1.000
_cell.length_b   1.000
_cell.length_c   1.000
_cell.angle_alpha   90.00
_cell.angle_beta   90.00
_cell.angle_gamma   90.00
#
_symmetry.space_group_name_H-M   'P 1'
#
loop_
_entity.id
_entity.type
_entity.pdbx_description
1 polymer ?
#
loop_
_entity_poly.entity_id
_entity_poly.type
_entity_poly.pdbx_seq_one_letter_code
_entity_poly.pdbx_strand_id
1 'polypeptide(L)'
;MVMGCVFKHHVYLCIVSTAMLAGLSLITSHTKAYAQNQNCTIVSNLNGPIVCDGGKGGNGMLNTSSDRGGSKIEIKMDMSKHSGKEAVKITGGANIIATKKLKVTGAVKGSGKNLPVIKVDGSGGKLMLLGGVDVDGGAKIKGSGGNGKVVGVQMGGTEKLVMMRNVIFEGVTEGINIKGGGRRGAANVMGMGTMTVNGSGVVGIKVEDTGTIDATVMGLKIEGSGGSKGVEFKGTGTGGKGTLTLNSVDVSGFETGVSASKGKLVMMGGWITIKENGGKGYGLNMQGEANAELMRTRIVGDRRGDGTGSNSTGVVMGSEGTLMLTSVDISNVGVSVEKGMVNIMGNSTITVKENGTGLSVSGTGNATMMGAEIKGEGGKGMYGVKMMGSGTVKMMGGTIMVKGGAGNGNYGVGVSGGAVTMMGTEIVGTSGGTGVYMGSGGKMTGSGTVEMTSVGISNVEKGYGIEVWGKATTSFFNDFKNMRAYSSY
;
A
#
# COMPACT_ATOMS: atom_id res chain seq x y z
N MET A 1 -48.07 13.14 2.90
CA MET A 1 -46.84 13.11 3.74
C MET A 1 -45.63 12.86 2.84
N VAL A 2 -45.20 13.87 2.07
CA VAL A 2 -44.04 13.77 1.17
C VAL A 2 -43.32 15.11 1.20
N MET A 3 -42.73 15.45 2.35
CA MET A 3 -41.90 16.66 2.47
C MET A 3 -40.86 16.57 3.60
N GLY A 4 -40.40 15.34 3.88
CA GLY A 4 -39.36 15.08 4.90
C GLY A 4 -37.99 14.64 4.35
N CYS A 5 -37.89 14.29 3.07
CA CYS A 5 -36.69 13.62 2.53
C CYS A 5 -35.72 14.52 1.74
N VAL A 6 -36.08 15.78 1.46
CA VAL A 6 -35.22 16.65 0.61
C VAL A 6 -34.20 17.45 1.42
N PHE A 7 -34.40 17.61 2.73
CA PHE A 7 -33.50 18.42 3.57
C PHE A 7 -32.23 17.68 4.06
N LYS A 8 -32.15 16.35 3.95
CA LYS A 8 -30.93 15.61 4.36
C LYS A 8 -29.81 15.62 3.33
N HIS A 9 -30.11 15.80 2.04
CA HIS A 9 -29.08 15.83 0.99
C HIS A 9 -28.45 17.22 0.77
N HIS A 10 -29.19 18.31 1.02
CA HIS A 10 -28.63 19.65 0.81
C HIS A 10 -27.65 20.09 1.89
N VAL A 11 -27.84 19.66 3.15
CA VAL A 11 -26.95 20.02 4.26
C VAL A 11 -25.60 19.30 4.16
N TYR A 12 -25.58 18.06 3.67
CA TYR A 12 -24.32 17.32 3.48
C TYR A 12 -23.47 17.90 2.35
N LEU A 13 -24.08 18.39 1.28
CA LEU A 13 -23.35 19.00 0.17
C LEU A 13 -22.68 20.33 0.57
N CYS A 14 -23.33 21.15 1.42
CA CYS A 14 -22.76 22.40 1.91
C CYS A 14 -21.58 22.21 2.90
N ILE A 15 -21.59 21.15 3.71
CA ILE A 15 -20.50 20.86 4.65
C ILE A 15 -19.27 20.29 3.90
N VAL A 16 -19.48 19.51 2.84
CA VAL A 16 -18.37 18.99 2.02
C VAL A 16 -17.73 20.09 1.16
N SER A 17 -18.50 21.05 0.66
CA SER A 17 -17.96 22.19 -0.12
C SER A 17 -17.14 23.17 0.72
N THR A 18 -17.52 23.44 1.97
CA THR A 18 -16.75 24.33 2.85
C THR A 18 -15.45 23.69 3.34
N ALA A 19 -15.42 22.36 3.55
CA ALA A 19 -14.19 21.64 3.86
C ALA A 19 -13.21 21.57 2.66
N MET A 20 -13.72 21.40 1.43
CA MET A 20 -12.88 21.46 0.23
C MET A 20 -12.38 22.87 -0.09
N LEU A 21 -13.19 23.92 0.12
CA LEU A 21 -12.72 25.31 -0.06
C LEU A 21 -11.70 25.75 1.00
N ALA A 22 -11.81 25.28 2.25
CA ALA A 22 -10.80 25.53 3.28
C ALA A 22 -9.48 24.76 2.99
N GLY A 23 -9.57 23.56 2.39
CA GLY A 23 -8.40 22.84 1.87
C GLY A 23 -7.73 23.57 0.69
N LEU A 24 -8.49 24.24 -0.18
CA LEU A 24 -7.97 24.95 -1.35
C LEU A 24 -7.45 26.37 -1.02
N SER A 25 -8.03 27.04 -0.02
CA SER A 25 -7.58 28.34 0.50
C SER A 25 -6.20 28.26 1.17
N LEU A 26 -5.87 27.12 1.81
CA LEU A 26 -4.53 26.90 2.39
C LEU A 26 -3.44 26.64 1.33
N ILE A 27 -3.82 26.31 0.09
CA ILE A 27 -2.88 26.01 -1.00
C ILE A 27 -2.54 27.26 -1.82
N THR A 28 -3.36 28.31 -1.79
CA THR A 28 -3.24 29.47 -2.70
C THR A 28 -2.73 30.76 -2.06
N SER A 29 -2.55 30.83 -0.74
CA SER A 29 -2.26 32.10 -0.05
C SER A 29 -0.78 32.52 -0.01
N HIS A 30 0.17 31.72 -0.50
CA HIS A 30 1.58 32.12 -0.53
C HIS A 30 2.35 31.64 -1.78
N THR A 31 1.94 32.06 -2.98
CA THR A 31 2.91 32.28 -4.07
C THR A 31 3.53 33.67 -3.95
N LYS A 32 4.04 34.02 -2.75
CA LYS A 32 5.05 35.07 -2.67
C LYS A 32 6.35 34.43 -3.15
N ALA A 33 6.80 34.86 -4.33
CA ALA A 33 8.15 34.63 -4.77
C ALA A 33 9.10 35.09 -3.64
N TYR A 34 9.72 34.14 -2.93
CA TYR A 34 10.74 34.46 -1.95
C TYR A 34 11.99 34.91 -2.70
N ALA A 35 12.03 36.20 -2.99
CA ALA A 35 13.25 36.92 -3.30
C ALA A 35 13.74 37.57 -2.00
N GLN A 36 14.45 36.82 -1.16
CA GLN A 36 15.22 37.36 -0.04
C GLN A 36 16.54 36.58 0.06
N ASN A 37 17.65 37.32 0.00
CA ASN A 37 19.07 36.92 0.02
C ASN A 37 19.40 35.47 -0.36
N GLN A 38 19.82 35.31 -1.62
CA GLN A 38 20.26 34.03 -2.18
C GLN A 38 21.67 33.66 -1.70
N ASN A 39 21.77 32.94 -0.59
CA ASN A 39 23.03 32.28 -0.18
C ASN A 39 23.20 30.87 -0.77
N CYS A 40 22.21 30.39 -1.54
CA CYS A 40 22.35 29.25 -2.44
C CYS A 40 22.36 29.77 -3.88
N THR A 41 23.53 29.78 -4.49
CA THR A 41 23.81 30.42 -5.78
C THR A 41 22.89 29.91 -6.91
N ILE A 42 22.45 30.81 -7.79
CA ILE A 42 21.95 30.46 -9.13
C ILE A 42 23.16 29.95 -9.93
N VAL A 43 23.27 28.64 -10.17
CA VAL A 43 24.48 28.07 -10.83
C VAL A 43 24.13 27.47 -12.19
N SER A 44 24.86 27.90 -13.23
CA SER A 44 24.69 27.45 -14.61
C SER A 44 25.67 26.35 -15.04
N ASN A 45 26.78 26.13 -14.31
CA ASN A 45 27.75 25.04 -14.53
C ASN A 45 28.34 24.54 -13.18
N LEU A 46 28.03 23.32 -12.76
CA LEU A 46 28.43 22.76 -11.46
C LEU A 46 29.49 21.67 -11.62
N ASN A 47 30.75 22.02 -11.32
CA ASN A 47 31.84 21.07 -11.08
C ASN A 47 31.98 20.78 -9.58
N GLY A 48 30.87 20.56 -8.87
CA GLY A 48 30.88 20.28 -7.44
C GLY A 48 29.51 20.29 -6.74
N PRO A 49 29.49 19.89 -5.46
CA PRO A 49 28.28 19.78 -4.65
C PRO A 49 27.69 21.14 -4.29
N ILE A 50 26.36 21.19 -4.17
CA ILE A 50 25.61 22.33 -3.65
C ILE A 50 25.31 22.09 -2.17
N VAL A 51 25.68 23.04 -1.31
CA VAL A 51 25.36 23.00 0.12
C VAL A 51 24.58 24.27 0.50
N CYS A 52 23.40 24.09 1.08
CA CYS A 52 22.47 25.13 1.47
C CYS A 52 22.21 25.08 2.98
N ASP A 53 22.45 26.18 3.70
CA ASP A 53 22.30 26.23 5.16
C ASP A 53 21.41 27.40 5.62
N GLY A 54 20.25 27.08 6.19
CA GLY A 54 19.27 28.06 6.67
C GLY A 54 19.73 28.83 7.90
N GLY A 55 20.65 28.28 8.71
CA GLY A 55 21.26 28.98 9.84
C GLY A 55 22.10 30.19 9.43
N LYS A 56 22.47 30.28 8.15
CA LYS A 56 23.16 31.42 7.53
C LYS A 56 22.25 32.24 6.62
N GLY A 57 20.93 32.20 6.85
CA GLY A 57 19.93 32.88 6.03
C GLY A 57 19.69 32.23 4.66
N GLY A 58 20.10 30.98 4.46
CA GLY A 58 20.03 30.29 3.16
C GLY A 58 18.62 29.82 2.80
N ASN A 59 17.88 30.65 2.06
CA ASN A 59 16.80 30.21 1.18
C ASN A 59 17.25 30.38 -0.27
N GLY A 60 16.79 29.52 -1.19
CA GLY A 60 17.30 29.57 -2.56
C GLY A 60 16.45 28.88 -3.62
N MET A 61 16.71 29.23 -4.87
CA MET A 61 16.11 28.61 -6.06
C MET A 61 17.23 28.01 -6.91
N LEU A 62 17.19 26.68 -7.09
CA LEU A 62 18.04 25.98 -8.04
C LEU A 62 17.43 26.09 -9.43
N ASN A 63 18.00 27.00 -10.22
CA ASN A 63 17.64 27.24 -11.60
C ASN A 63 18.92 27.47 -12.41
N THR A 64 18.92 27.14 -13.70
CA THR A 64 20.03 27.53 -14.59
C THR A 64 19.75 28.93 -15.13
N SER A 65 20.71 29.86 -15.01
CA SER A 65 20.61 31.15 -15.70
C SER A 65 20.64 30.90 -17.20
N SER A 66 19.64 31.44 -17.88
CA SER A 66 19.53 31.35 -19.33
C SER A 66 20.67 32.14 -19.97
N ASP A 67 21.60 31.44 -20.59
CA ASP A 67 22.31 31.99 -21.75
C ASP A 67 21.24 32.48 -22.74
N ARG A 68 21.35 33.74 -23.17
CA ARG A 68 20.44 34.40 -24.12
C ARG A 68 20.29 33.52 -25.37
N GLY A 69 19.23 32.70 -25.42
CA GLY A 69 18.89 31.85 -26.56
C GLY A 69 18.93 30.33 -26.35
N GLY A 70 19.17 29.81 -25.13
CA GLY A 70 19.32 28.37 -24.89
C GLY A 70 18.29 27.74 -23.94
N SER A 71 17.41 26.90 -24.49
CA SER A 71 16.40 26.03 -23.85
C SER A 71 16.99 24.93 -22.94
N LYS A 72 17.91 25.23 -22.01
CA LYS A 72 18.46 24.19 -21.11
C LYS A 72 17.41 23.78 -20.07
N ILE A 73 16.83 22.58 -20.24
CA ILE A 73 15.79 21.95 -19.40
C ILE A 73 16.39 21.23 -18.17
N GLU A 74 17.72 21.10 -18.12
CA GLU A 74 18.45 20.31 -17.10
C GLU A 74 19.53 21.13 -16.38
N ILE A 75 19.78 20.82 -15.10
CA ILE A 75 20.93 21.23 -14.29
C ILE A 75 21.90 20.04 -14.28
N LYS A 76 23.07 20.19 -14.90
CA LYS A 76 24.09 19.13 -14.98
C LYS A 76 25.14 19.34 -13.89
N MET A 77 25.43 18.29 -13.12
CA MET A 77 26.43 18.29 -12.04
C MET A 77 27.44 17.17 -12.27
N ASP A 78 28.72 17.53 -12.42
CA ASP A 78 29.80 16.53 -12.46
C ASP A 78 30.45 16.36 -11.08
N MET A 79 30.24 15.18 -10.50
CA MET A 79 30.77 14.76 -9.20
C MET A 79 32.04 13.90 -9.33
N SER A 80 32.62 13.76 -10.53
CA SER A 80 33.83 12.95 -10.79
C SER A 80 35.00 13.29 -9.87
N LYS A 81 35.16 14.56 -9.49
CA LYS A 81 36.21 15.08 -8.59
C LYS A 81 35.76 15.25 -7.13
N HIS A 82 34.51 14.91 -6.81
CA HIS A 82 33.91 15.09 -5.48
C HIS A 82 33.33 13.77 -4.95
N SER A 83 34.10 12.69 -5.12
CA SER A 83 33.75 11.39 -4.59
C SER A 83 33.54 11.47 -3.07
N GLY A 84 32.36 11.06 -2.61
CA GLY A 84 31.99 11.07 -1.20
C GLY A 84 31.31 12.31 -0.66
N LYS A 85 30.72 13.14 -1.54
CA LYS A 85 29.80 14.21 -1.14
C LYS A 85 28.44 14.01 -1.79
N GLU A 86 27.38 14.45 -1.12
CA GLU A 86 26.05 14.55 -1.71
C GLU A 86 26.04 15.63 -2.81
N ALA A 87 25.31 15.41 -3.91
CA ALA A 87 25.25 16.40 -4.99
C ALA A 87 24.51 17.66 -4.52
N VAL A 88 23.41 17.49 -3.78
CA VAL A 88 22.70 18.59 -3.13
C VAL A 88 22.52 18.26 -1.65
N LYS A 89 22.96 19.16 -0.78
CA LYS A 89 22.78 19.07 0.67
C LYS A 89 22.07 20.31 1.20
N ILE A 90 20.95 20.10 1.89
CA ILE A 90 20.13 21.15 2.50
C ILE A 90 20.18 20.93 4.01
N THR A 91 20.56 21.96 4.77
CA THR A 91 20.71 21.97 6.23
C THR A 91 20.09 23.21 6.86
N GLY A 92 19.92 23.17 8.18
CA GLY A 92 19.56 24.36 8.97
C GLY A 92 18.18 24.95 8.67
N GLY A 93 17.22 24.16 8.16
CA GLY A 93 15.89 24.64 7.83
C GLY A 93 15.76 25.40 6.49
N ALA A 94 16.78 25.31 5.62
CA ALA A 94 16.76 25.96 4.31
C ALA A 94 15.60 25.47 3.42
N ASN A 95 15.03 26.39 2.65
CA ASN A 95 14.00 26.09 1.65
C ASN A 95 14.58 26.21 0.23
N ILE A 96 14.44 25.15 -0.57
CA ILE A 96 14.99 25.06 -1.92
C ILE A 96 13.94 24.66 -2.94
N ILE A 97 13.94 25.32 -4.09
CA ILE A 97 13.11 25.00 -5.25
C ILE A 97 14.01 24.58 -6.40
N ALA A 98 13.95 23.33 -6.87
CA ALA A 98 14.60 22.89 -8.10
C ALA A 98 13.61 23.00 -9.27
N THR A 99 13.84 23.96 -10.17
CA THR A 99 12.91 24.27 -11.26
C THR A 99 13.10 23.40 -12.50
N LYS A 100 14.23 22.68 -12.59
CA LYS A 100 14.68 21.91 -13.76
C LYS A 100 15.11 20.51 -13.34
N LYS A 101 15.24 19.59 -14.31
CA LYS A 101 15.72 18.21 -14.06
C LYS A 101 17.17 18.26 -13.57
N LEU A 102 17.48 17.58 -12.48
CA LEU A 102 18.84 17.44 -11.94
C LEU A 102 19.49 16.21 -12.56
N LYS A 103 20.50 16.40 -13.41
CA LYS A 103 21.31 15.32 -13.97
C LYS A 103 22.68 15.29 -13.29
N VAL A 104 22.94 14.23 -12.52
CA VAL A 104 24.19 14.05 -11.78
C VAL A 104 25.03 12.98 -12.48
N THR A 105 26.24 13.34 -12.88
CA THR A 105 27.22 12.47 -13.53
C THR A 105 28.45 12.31 -12.63
N GLY A 106 29.24 11.26 -12.87
CA GLY A 106 30.41 10.96 -12.04
C GLY A 106 30.03 10.22 -10.77
N ALA A 107 30.99 9.52 -10.19
CA ALA A 107 30.73 8.65 -9.07
C ALA A 107 30.33 9.45 -7.81
N VAL A 108 29.05 9.40 -7.41
CA VAL A 108 28.63 9.62 -6.02
C VAL A 108 29.07 8.41 -5.16
N LYS A 109 30.32 7.97 -5.34
CA LYS A 109 30.95 6.94 -4.53
C LYS A 109 31.57 7.64 -3.34
N GLY A 110 30.84 7.68 -2.23
CA GLY A 110 31.48 7.77 -0.94
C GLY A 110 32.24 6.49 -0.67
N SER A 111 33.53 6.63 -0.40
CA SER A 111 34.42 5.64 0.21
C SER A 111 33.70 4.74 1.24
N GLY A 112 33.07 3.65 0.78
CA GLY A 112 32.29 2.73 1.62
C GLY A 112 30.98 3.28 2.22
N LYS A 113 30.55 4.50 1.88
CA LYS A 113 29.34 5.13 2.44
C LYS A 113 28.37 5.46 1.29
N ASN A 114 27.31 4.66 1.17
CA ASN A 114 26.19 4.87 0.24
C ASN A 114 25.48 6.21 0.52
N LEU A 115 25.90 7.30 -0.15
CA LEU A 115 25.34 8.64 0.02
C LEU A 115 24.15 8.90 -0.94
N PRO A 116 23.12 9.65 -0.51
CA PRO A 116 22.03 10.05 -1.39
C PRO A 116 22.47 11.14 -2.39
N VAL A 117 21.74 11.25 -3.50
CA VAL A 117 21.94 12.34 -4.47
C VAL A 117 21.56 13.68 -3.85
N ILE A 118 20.38 13.73 -3.23
CA ILE A 118 19.88 14.88 -2.50
C ILE A 118 19.69 14.49 -1.03
N LYS A 119 20.34 15.24 -0.13
CA LYS A 119 20.13 15.11 1.32
C LYS A 119 19.45 16.35 1.86
N VAL A 120 18.27 16.15 2.46
CA VAL A 120 17.55 17.18 3.23
C VAL A 120 17.63 16.79 4.70
N ASP A 121 18.36 17.60 5.46
CA ASP A 121 18.65 17.39 6.87
C ASP A 121 18.45 18.72 7.61
N GLY A 122 18.25 18.70 8.92
CA GLY A 122 18.10 19.91 9.72
C GLY A 122 16.67 20.44 9.82
N SER A 123 16.11 20.28 11.02
CA SER A 123 15.07 21.08 11.68
C SER A 123 14.04 21.78 10.77
N GLY A 124 13.40 21.06 9.85
CA GLY A 124 12.22 21.55 9.12
C GLY A 124 12.45 22.16 7.73
N GLY A 125 13.58 21.89 7.07
CA GLY A 125 13.84 22.35 5.70
C GLY A 125 12.81 21.83 4.67
N LYS A 126 12.58 22.61 3.61
CA LYS A 126 11.66 22.26 2.50
C LYS A 126 12.40 22.12 1.17
N LEU A 127 12.18 21.01 0.47
CA LEU A 127 12.60 20.83 -0.92
C LEU A 127 11.37 20.79 -1.83
N MET A 128 11.37 21.58 -2.89
CA MET A 128 10.34 21.56 -3.93
C MET A 128 10.96 21.16 -5.27
N LEU A 129 10.49 20.07 -5.86
CA LEU A 129 10.91 19.57 -7.17
C LEU A 129 9.86 19.89 -8.22
N LEU A 130 10.27 20.62 -9.27
CA LEU A 130 9.49 20.83 -10.50
C LEU A 130 9.98 19.97 -11.67
N GLY A 131 11.13 19.31 -11.52
CA GLY A 131 11.74 18.43 -12.52
C GLY A 131 12.28 17.13 -11.92
N GLY A 132 12.70 16.20 -12.79
CA GLY A 132 13.22 14.87 -12.41
C GLY A 132 14.62 14.89 -11.77
N VAL A 133 15.05 13.73 -11.28
CA VAL A 133 16.42 13.46 -10.80
C VAL A 133 16.98 12.26 -11.57
N ASP A 134 18.00 12.50 -12.37
CA ASP A 134 18.64 11.50 -13.22
C ASP A 134 20.09 11.33 -12.78
N VAL A 135 20.46 10.10 -12.46
CA VAL A 135 21.81 9.73 -12.09
C VAL A 135 22.40 8.96 -13.26
N ASP A 136 23.31 9.60 -14.00
CA ASP A 136 23.96 8.98 -15.14
C ASP A 136 24.98 7.94 -14.65
N GLY A 137 24.49 6.72 -14.49
CA GLY A 137 25.23 5.54 -14.11
C GLY A 137 25.73 4.75 -15.33
N GLY A 138 26.13 5.42 -16.42
CA GLY A 138 26.80 4.86 -17.60
C GLY A 138 28.12 4.10 -17.37
N ALA A 139 28.31 3.51 -16.20
CA ALA A 139 29.11 2.31 -16.03
C ALA A 139 28.16 1.25 -15.47
N LYS A 140 27.86 0.23 -16.28
CA LYS A 140 27.32 -1.05 -15.81
C LYS A 140 27.93 -1.33 -14.44
N ILE A 141 27.10 -1.47 -13.40
CA ILE A 141 27.52 -2.14 -12.17
C ILE A 141 27.70 -3.62 -12.53
N LYS A 142 28.78 -3.93 -13.25
CA LYS A 142 29.40 -5.25 -13.24
C LYS A 142 30.56 -5.15 -12.26
N GLY A 143 30.19 -5.02 -10.99
CA GLY A 143 31.07 -5.29 -9.87
C GLY A 143 30.59 -6.59 -9.25
N SER A 144 31.40 -7.63 -9.38
CA SER A 144 31.30 -8.82 -8.55
C SER A 144 31.10 -8.39 -7.08
N GLY A 145 29.96 -8.71 -6.47
CA GLY A 145 29.77 -8.67 -5.02
C GLY A 145 29.68 -7.31 -4.29
N GLY A 146 28.97 -6.30 -4.82
CA GLY A 146 28.75 -5.04 -4.07
C GLY A 146 27.37 -4.40 -4.25
N ASN A 147 26.51 -4.49 -3.23
CA ASN A 147 25.20 -3.84 -3.10
C ASN A 147 25.31 -2.30 -2.94
N GLY A 148 25.72 -1.57 -3.98
CA GLY A 148 25.76 -0.11 -3.94
C GLY A 148 24.36 0.50 -3.88
N LYS A 149 23.91 0.92 -2.70
CA LYS A 149 22.60 1.57 -2.48
C LYS A 149 22.67 3.03 -2.95
N VAL A 150 21.91 3.39 -3.97
CA VAL A 150 21.77 4.78 -4.45
C VAL A 150 20.38 5.30 -4.10
N VAL A 151 20.30 6.43 -3.41
CA VAL A 151 19.02 7.04 -2.98
C VAL A 151 18.84 8.37 -3.70
N GLY A 152 17.68 8.59 -4.33
CA GLY A 152 17.35 9.84 -5.00
C GLY A 152 17.28 11.01 -4.01
N VAL A 153 16.30 10.97 -3.11
CA VAL A 153 16.14 11.95 -2.02
C VAL A 153 16.18 11.24 -0.67
N GLN A 154 17.09 11.66 0.21
CA GLN A 154 17.04 11.29 1.61
C GLN A 154 16.53 12.46 2.46
N MET A 155 15.55 12.18 3.31
CA MET A 155 14.96 13.12 4.26
C MET A 155 15.17 12.63 5.69
N GLY A 156 15.27 13.56 6.64
CA GLY A 156 15.18 13.26 8.07
C GLY A 156 13.73 13.16 8.55
N GLY A 157 13.52 13.41 9.84
CA GLY A 157 12.21 13.29 10.48
C GLY A 157 11.34 14.54 10.54
N THR A 158 11.76 15.71 10.08
CA THR A 158 10.96 16.95 10.18
C THR A 158 10.78 17.69 8.84
N GLU A 159 11.41 17.18 7.80
CA GLU A 159 11.57 17.84 6.52
C GLU A 159 10.32 17.69 5.65
N LYS A 160 10.20 18.58 4.66
CA LYS A 160 9.08 18.62 3.71
C LYS A 160 9.59 18.51 2.28
N LEU A 161 9.05 17.57 1.51
CA LEU A 161 9.29 17.43 0.08
C LEU A 161 7.98 17.69 -0.68
N VAL A 162 8.03 18.54 -1.71
CA VAL A 162 6.89 18.86 -2.55
C VAL A 162 7.24 18.59 -4.01
N MET A 163 6.45 17.77 -4.70
CA MET A 163 6.55 17.51 -6.14
C MET A 163 5.35 18.16 -6.84
N MET A 164 5.55 19.28 -7.51
CA MET A 164 4.44 19.97 -8.20
C MET A 164 4.19 19.42 -9.61
N ARG A 165 5.09 18.57 -10.12
CA ARG A 165 5.05 17.98 -11.46
C ARG A 165 5.52 16.54 -11.40
N ASN A 166 5.50 15.88 -12.55
CA ASN A 166 6.06 14.55 -12.67
C ASN A 166 7.57 14.56 -12.39
N VAL A 167 8.02 13.64 -11.54
CA VAL A 167 9.42 13.48 -11.15
C VAL A 167 9.83 12.05 -11.50
N ILE A 168 10.88 11.91 -12.29
CA ILE A 168 11.44 10.61 -12.67
C ILE A 168 12.75 10.44 -11.91
N PHE A 169 12.92 9.28 -11.27
CA PHE A 169 14.14 8.83 -10.63
C PHE A 169 14.73 7.68 -11.44
N GLU A 170 15.92 7.87 -12.00
CA GLU A 170 16.63 6.85 -12.79
C GLU A 170 17.99 6.52 -12.16
N GLY A 171 18.38 5.25 -12.24
CA GLY A 171 19.66 4.79 -11.69
C GLY A 171 19.71 4.75 -10.16
N VAL A 172 18.55 4.76 -9.48
CA VAL A 172 18.46 4.72 -8.02
C VAL A 172 17.93 3.37 -7.54
N THR A 173 18.28 3.00 -6.30
CA THR A 173 17.69 1.86 -5.57
C THR A 173 16.47 2.27 -4.74
N GLU A 174 16.40 3.53 -4.34
CA GLU A 174 15.29 4.10 -3.58
C GLU A 174 15.00 5.49 -4.15
N GLY A 175 13.74 5.78 -4.49
CA GLY A 175 13.36 7.11 -4.96
C GLY A 175 13.44 8.14 -3.83
N ILE A 176 12.67 7.89 -2.76
CA ILE A 176 12.72 8.66 -1.52
C ILE A 176 13.02 7.72 -0.35
N ASN A 177 13.95 8.11 0.53
CA ASN A 177 14.17 7.47 1.82
C ASN A 177 13.99 8.49 2.96
N ILE A 178 12.99 8.26 3.80
CA ILE A 178 12.75 9.03 5.03
C ILE A 178 13.37 8.25 6.19
N LYS A 179 14.35 8.85 6.88
CA LYS A 179 15.05 8.21 8.00
C LYS A 179 14.76 8.88 9.34
N GLY A 180 14.45 8.02 10.31
CA GLY A 180 14.59 8.20 11.75
C GLY A 180 15.69 9.15 12.15
N GLY A 181 15.37 10.20 12.90
CA GLY A 181 16.33 10.85 13.80
C GLY A 181 15.98 10.48 15.24
N GLY A 182 16.94 10.62 16.16
CA GLY A 182 16.70 10.37 17.60
C GLY A 182 15.67 11.31 18.27
N ARG A 183 15.13 12.30 17.55
CA ARG A 183 14.08 13.23 18.01
C ARG A 183 12.77 12.96 17.30
N ARG A 184 11.65 13.06 18.02
CA ARG A 184 10.31 12.91 17.45
C ARG A 184 10.05 13.97 16.39
N GLY A 185 9.62 13.56 15.20
CA GLY A 185 9.43 14.46 14.07
C GLY A 185 8.31 14.01 13.11
N ALA A 186 7.80 14.95 12.32
CA ALA A 186 6.83 14.73 11.26
C ALA A 186 7.42 15.04 9.86
N ALA A 187 7.81 14.01 9.11
CA ALA A 187 8.28 14.16 7.73
C ALA A 187 7.10 14.17 6.75
N ASN A 188 7.14 15.03 5.72
CA ASN A 188 6.03 15.15 4.78
C ASN A 188 6.49 15.10 3.32
N VAL A 189 5.86 14.24 2.51
CA VAL A 189 6.00 14.19 1.07
C VAL A 189 4.65 14.53 0.43
N MET A 190 4.61 15.59 -0.38
CA MET A 190 3.39 16.03 -1.07
C MET A 190 3.61 15.95 -2.57
N GLY A 191 2.74 15.22 -3.26
CA GLY A 191 2.70 15.15 -4.72
C GLY A 191 1.49 15.90 -5.29
N MET A 192 1.66 16.46 -6.48
CA MET A 192 0.57 16.86 -7.37
C MET A 192 0.69 16.17 -8.74
N GLY A 193 1.60 15.20 -8.87
CA GLY A 193 1.91 14.51 -10.11
C GLY A 193 2.43 13.09 -9.87
N THR A 194 3.04 12.52 -10.89
CA THR A 194 3.58 11.16 -10.84
C THR A 194 5.06 11.15 -10.46
N MET A 195 5.41 10.37 -9.44
CA MET A 195 6.76 9.94 -9.16
C MET A 195 7.02 8.59 -9.86
N THR A 196 7.92 8.56 -10.82
CA THR A 196 8.35 7.33 -11.49
C THR A 196 9.71 6.91 -10.97
N VAL A 197 9.88 5.65 -10.56
CA VAL A 197 11.18 5.10 -10.14
C VAL A 197 11.57 3.94 -11.04
N ASN A 198 12.66 4.14 -11.79
CA ASN A 198 13.16 3.21 -12.78
C ASN A 198 14.35 2.40 -12.25
N GLY A 199 14.25 1.08 -12.34
CA GLY A 199 15.32 0.14 -11.98
C GLY A 199 14.79 -1.22 -11.50
N SER A 200 15.66 -2.21 -11.44
CA SER A 200 15.36 -3.53 -10.87
C SER A 200 15.49 -3.53 -9.36
N GLY A 201 14.49 -4.05 -8.64
CA GLY A 201 14.56 -4.20 -7.18
C GLY A 201 14.43 -2.89 -6.39
N VAL A 202 14.00 -1.82 -7.06
CA VAL A 202 13.89 -0.48 -6.47
C VAL A 202 12.71 -0.35 -5.51
N VAL A 203 12.83 0.58 -4.57
CA VAL A 203 11.74 1.03 -3.71
C VAL A 203 11.31 2.44 -4.09
N GLY A 204 10.00 2.67 -4.26
CA GLY A 204 9.48 4.01 -4.53
C GLY A 204 9.76 4.96 -3.36
N ILE A 205 9.03 4.74 -2.26
CA ILE A 205 9.23 5.45 -0.99
C ILE A 205 9.56 4.45 0.11
N LYS A 206 10.66 4.69 0.79
CA LYS A 206 11.06 3.93 1.96
C LYS A 206 11.02 4.82 3.20
N VAL A 207 10.46 4.29 4.29
CA VAL A 207 10.44 4.95 5.58
C VAL A 207 11.09 4.00 6.59
N GLU A 208 12.24 4.41 7.13
CA GLU A 208 13.04 3.62 8.06
C GLU A 208 13.20 4.33 9.40
N ASP A 209 13.43 3.55 10.46
CA ASP A 209 13.88 4.03 11.77
C ASP A 209 12.84 4.84 12.58
N THR A 210 11.62 4.30 12.68
CA THR A 210 10.45 5.01 13.22
C THR A 210 10.17 4.77 14.71
N GLY A 211 11.21 4.52 15.51
CA GLY A 211 11.07 4.61 16.97
C GLY A 211 10.48 5.96 17.42
N THR A 212 10.58 6.99 16.57
CA THR A 212 10.24 8.39 16.85
C THR A 212 9.55 9.14 15.70
N ILE A 213 9.34 8.59 14.49
CA ILE A 213 8.89 9.38 13.33
C ILE A 213 7.46 9.07 12.92
N ASP A 214 6.68 10.13 12.75
CA ASP A 214 5.45 10.13 11.97
C ASP A 214 5.78 10.66 10.55
N ALA A 215 5.36 9.95 9.51
CA ALA A 215 5.59 10.34 8.12
C ALA A 215 4.26 10.43 7.38
N THR A 216 4.09 11.45 6.55
CA THR A 216 2.88 11.61 5.71
C THR A 216 3.27 11.72 4.25
N VAL A 217 2.64 10.91 3.39
CA VAL A 217 2.68 11.04 1.93
C VAL A 217 1.27 11.39 1.45
N MET A 218 1.12 12.43 0.65
CA MET A 218 -0.19 12.89 0.18
C MET A 218 -0.21 13.24 -1.30
N GLY A 219 -1.31 12.86 -1.99
CA GLY A 219 -1.63 13.33 -3.34
C GLY A 219 -0.69 12.85 -4.44
N LEU A 220 0.07 11.79 -4.17
CA LEU A 220 1.15 11.33 -5.04
C LEU A 220 0.75 10.05 -5.77
N LYS A 221 1.02 9.99 -7.08
CA LYS A 221 1.03 8.73 -7.82
C LYS A 221 2.45 8.21 -7.90
N ILE A 222 2.68 6.95 -7.54
CA ILE A 222 4.00 6.30 -7.50
C ILE A 222 3.98 5.15 -8.52
N GLU A 223 4.86 5.22 -9.52
CA GLU A 223 4.95 4.22 -10.59
C GLU A 223 6.34 3.59 -10.64
N GLY A 224 6.38 2.26 -10.72
CA GLY A 224 7.60 1.47 -10.90
C GLY A 224 7.67 0.80 -12.27
N SER A 225 8.87 0.67 -12.84
CA SER A 225 9.08 -0.10 -14.10
C SER A 225 9.63 -1.52 -13.89
N GLY A 226 10.12 -1.84 -12.69
CA GLY A 226 10.68 -3.17 -12.32
C GLY A 226 11.03 -3.29 -10.84
N GLY A 227 10.36 -2.51 -9.99
CA GLY A 227 10.69 -2.36 -8.58
C GLY A 227 10.11 -3.45 -7.69
N SER A 228 10.76 -3.66 -6.54
CA SER A 228 10.33 -4.61 -5.51
C SER A 228 9.10 -4.08 -4.77
N LYS A 229 9.15 -2.81 -4.34
CA LYS A 229 8.12 -2.22 -3.47
C LYS A 229 7.78 -0.79 -3.85
N GLY A 230 6.49 -0.46 -3.94
CA GLY A 230 6.07 0.93 -4.13
C GLY A 230 6.32 1.77 -2.88
N VAL A 231 5.82 1.28 -1.75
CA VAL A 231 6.06 1.86 -0.42
C VAL A 231 6.55 0.78 0.54
N GLU A 232 7.65 1.05 1.24
CA GLU A 232 8.18 0.18 2.28
C GLU A 232 8.32 0.91 3.62
N PHE A 233 7.58 0.43 4.61
CA PHE A 233 7.61 0.94 5.98
C PHE A 233 8.31 -0.04 6.92
N LYS A 234 9.52 0.33 7.34
CA LYS A 234 10.40 -0.45 8.22
C LYS A 234 10.62 0.29 9.52
N GLY A 235 9.73 0.09 10.49
CA GLY A 235 10.01 0.51 11.86
C GLY A 235 11.21 -0.25 12.43
N THR A 236 12.00 0.42 13.26
CA THR A 236 13.08 -0.15 14.08
C THR A 236 12.67 -0.07 15.55
N GLY A 237 13.27 -0.89 16.42
CA GLY A 237 12.99 -0.91 17.86
C GLY A 237 11.88 -1.87 18.29
N THR A 238 11.77 -2.09 19.59
CA THR A 238 10.70 -2.85 20.26
C THR A 238 9.46 -1.96 20.38
N GLY A 239 8.32 -2.39 19.83
CA GLY A 239 7.05 -1.66 19.90
C GLY A 239 6.96 -0.41 19.02
N GLY A 240 7.54 -0.42 17.81
CA GLY A 240 7.64 0.71 16.87
C GLY A 240 6.43 1.65 16.91
N LYS A 241 6.64 2.90 17.34
CA LYS A 241 5.57 3.88 17.63
C LYS A 241 5.20 4.78 16.47
N GLY A 242 6.06 4.87 15.45
CA GLY A 242 5.85 5.78 14.34
C GLY A 242 4.66 5.39 13.47
N THR A 243 4.03 6.41 12.90
CA THR A 243 2.91 6.26 11.97
C THR A 243 3.32 6.68 10.56
N LEU A 244 3.10 5.82 9.57
CA LEU A 244 3.13 6.23 8.17
C LEU A 244 1.70 6.46 7.69
N THR A 245 1.38 7.68 7.28
CA THR A 245 0.09 8.04 6.69
C THR A 245 0.23 8.22 5.18
N LEU A 246 -0.53 7.45 4.40
CA LEU A 246 -0.68 7.58 2.95
C LEU A 246 -2.07 8.13 2.65
N ASN A 247 -2.18 9.38 2.20
CA ASN A 247 -3.46 10.01 1.91
C ASN A 247 -3.62 10.28 0.41
N SER A 248 -4.58 9.61 -0.22
CA SER A 248 -4.86 9.72 -1.66
C SER A 248 -3.60 9.43 -2.49
N VAL A 249 -2.92 8.33 -2.15
CA VAL A 249 -1.69 7.89 -2.81
C VAL A 249 -2.00 6.70 -3.69
N ASP A 250 -1.61 6.81 -4.97
CA ASP A 250 -1.75 5.73 -5.93
C ASP A 250 -0.41 5.04 -6.14
N VAL A 251 -0.40 3.70 -6.15
CA VAL A 251 0.80 2.89 -6.29
C VAL A 251 0.60 1.85 -7.38
N SER A 252 1.47 1.82 -8.37
CA SER A 252 1.40 0.84 -9.46
C SER A 252 2.79 0.48 -10.01
N GLY A 253 2.86 -0.64 -10.72
CA GLY A 253 4.10 -1.04 -11.41
C GLY A 253 5.14 -1.75 -10.53
N PHE A 254 4.79 -2.06 -9.28
CA PHE A 254 5.63 -2.78 -8.32
C PHE A 254 5.11 -4.19 -8.06
N GLU A 255 6.01 -5.11 -7.68
CA GLU A 255 5.64 -6.45 -7.22
C GLU A 255 4.83 -6.38 -5.92
N THR A 256 5.31 -5.60 -4.94
CA THR A 256 4.54 -5.24 -3.74
C THR A 256 4.14 -3.78 -3.81
N GLY A 257 2.85 -3.47 -3.70
CA GLY A 257 2.36 -2.10 -3.63
C GLY A 257 2.86 -1.41 -2.36
N VAL A 258 2.37 -1.86 -1.21
CA VAL A 258 2.72 -1.32 0.11
C VAL A 258 3.11 -2.46 1.04
N SER A 259 4.20 -2.29 1.79
CA SER A 259 4.59 -3.23 2.84
C SER A 259 4.93 -2.54 4.15
N ALA A 260 4.56 -3.16 5.26
CA ALA A 260 4.94 -2.70 6.61
C ALA A 260 5.38 -3.87 7.48
N SER A 261 6.47 -3.69 8.24
CA SER A 261 6.99 -4.72 9.15
C SER A 261 6.91 -4.36 10.64
N LYS A 262 6.79 -3.07 10.96
CA LYS A 262 6.59 -2.50 12.30
C LYS A 262 5.91 -1.14 12.19
N GLY A 263 5.36 -0.63 13.29
CA GLY A 263 4.69 0.68 13.33
C GLY A 263 3.21 0.63 12.93
N LYS A 264 2.58 1.81 12.85
CA LYS A 264 1.21 1.97 12.36
C LYS A 264 1.20 2.51 10.92
N LEU A 265 0.64 1.77 9.98
CA LEU A 265 0.36 2.25 8.63
C LEU A 265 -1.09 2.72 8.55
N VAL A 266 -1.33 3.95 8.10
CA VAL A 266 -2.68 4.48 7.83
C VAL A 266 -2.75 4.81 6.36
N MET A 267 -3.70 4.24 5.62
CA MET A 267 -3.95 4.58 4.24
C MET A 267 -5.39 5.04 4.07
N MET A 268 -5.56 6.26 3.56
CA MET A 268 -6.86 6.91 3.35
C MET A 268 -7.02 7.23 1.88
N GLY A 269 -7.97 6.57 1.21
CA GLY A 269 -8.13 6.71 -0.23
C GLY A 269 -7.02 5.98 -1.00
N GLY A 270 -6.82 6.41 -2.25
CA GLY A 270 -5.74 5.93 -3.12
C GLY A 270 -5.92 4.49 -3.61
N TRP A 271 -5.18 4.14 -4.66
CA TRP A 271 -5.27 2.84 -5.32
C TRP A 271 -3.94 2.09 -5.29
N ILE A 272 -3.99 0.77 -5.14
CA ILE A 272 -2.84 -0.11 -5.31
C ILE A 272 -3.14 -1.06 -6.46
N THR A 273 -2.29 -1.03 -7.49
CA THR A 273 -2.33 -1.98 -8.61
C THR A 273 -1.12 -2.90 -8.55
N ILE A 274 -1.36 -4.19 -8.40
CA ILE A 274 -0.32 -5.21 -8.30
C ILE A 274 0.15 -5.56 -9.71
N LYS A 275 1.45 -5.48 -9.98
CA LYS A 275 2.01 -5.91 -11.26
C LYS A 275 2.45 -7.37 -11.19
N GLU A 276 1.93 -8.22 -12.07
CA GLU A 276 2.40 -9.61 -12.20
C GLU A 276 3.65 -9.68 -13.09
N ASN A 277 4.81 -9.98 -12.49
CA ASN A 277 6.07 -10.20 -13.22
C ASN A 277 6.57 -11.65 -13.01
N GLY A 278 5.73 -12.65 -13.24
CA GLY A 278 6.11 -14.07 -13.13
C GLY A 278 6.38 -14.58 -11.71
N GLY A 279 6.05 -13.79 -10.67
CA GLY A 279 6.22 -14.11 -9.24
C GLY A 279 4.97 -13.79 -8.41
N LYS A 280 5.09 -13.84 -7.06
CA LYS A 280 4.00 -13.51 -6.13
C LYS A 280 3.93 -12.00 -5.90
N GLY A 281 2.92 -11.33 -6.45
CA GLY A 281 2.66 -9.92 -6.19
C GLY A 281 1.81 -9.71 -4.93
N TYR A 282 1.99 -8.59 -4.25
CA TYR A 282 1.19 -8.22 -3.07
C TYR A 282 0.66 -6.80 -3.18
N GLY A 283 -0.63 -6.58 -2.88
CA GLY A 283 -1.17 -5.22 -2.77
C GLY A 283 -0.66 -4.57 -1.48
N LEU A 284 -1.12 -5.11 -0.36
CA LEU A 284 -0.63 -4.81 0.99
C LEU A 284 0.04 -6.05 1.58
N ASN A 285 1.27 -5.90 2.09
CA ASN A 285 1.99 -6.97 2.77
C ASN A 285 2.42 -6.55 4.18
N MET A 286 1.71 -7.06 5.19
CA MET A 286 1.94 -6.81 6.61
C MET A 286 2.74 -7.95 7.23
N GLN A 287 3.86 -7.64 7.87
CA GLN A 287 4.77 -8.61 8.50
C GLN A 287 5.17 -8.14 9.91
N GLY A 288 5.81 -9.00 10.69
CA GLY A 288 6.37 -8.65 12.00
C GLY A 288 5.30 -8.18 12.99
N GLU A 289 5.41 -6.96 13.48
CA GLU A 289 4.53 -6.36 14.51
C GLU A 289 3.75 -5.14 13.99
N ALA A 290 3.64 -4.99 12.67
CA ALA A 290 2.97 -3.85 12.06
C ALA A 290 1.45 -3.87 12.30
N ASN A 291 0.90 -2.69 12.57
CA ASN A 291 -0.53 -2.44 12.57
C ASN A 291 -0.90 -1.62 11.33
N ALA A 292 -2.12 -1.80 10.81
CA ALA A 292 -2.59 -1.01 9.68
C ALA A 292 -4.07 -0.65 9.73
N GLU A 293 -4.41 0.52 9.19
CA GLU A 293 -5.77 0.98 8.96
C GLU A 293 -5.89 1.45 7.51
N LEU A 294 -6.71 0.77 6.71
CA LEU A 294 -7.05 1.15 5.35
C LEU A 294 -8.50 1.65 5.33
N MET A 295 -8.71 2.82 4.75
CA MET A 295 -10.02 3.46 4.65
C MET A 295 -10.24 3.94 3.22
N ARG A 296 -11.33 3.49 2.57
CA ARG A 296 -11.68 3.92 1.19
C ARG A 296 -10.57 3.68 0.16
N THR A 297 -9.73 2.68 0.40
CA THR A 297 -8.63 2.28 -0.48
C THR A 297 -9.12 1.24 -1.48
N ARG A 298 -8.55 1.25 -2.68
CA ARG A 298 -8.78 0.20 -3.69
C ARG A 298 -7.52 -0.62 -3.93
N ILE A 299 -7.63 -1.94 -3.94
CA ILE A 299 -6.55 -2.87 -4.27
C ILE A 299 -6.98 -3.73 -5.45
N VAL A 300 -6.22 -3.68 -6.54
CA VAL A 300 -6.54 -4.40 -7.78
C VAL A 300 -5.38 -5.30 -8.16
N GLY A 301 -5.67 -6.59 -8.31
CA GLY A 301 -4.75 -7.51 -8.96
C GLY A 301 -4.80 -7.39 -10.47
N ASP A 302 -3.65 -7.35 -11.12
CA ASP A 302 -3.50 -7.43 -12.58
C ASP A 302 -3.65 -8.89 -13.04
N ARG A 303 -4.85 -9.46 -12.92
CA ARG A 303 -5.12 -10.79 -13.46
C ARG A 303 -5.51 -10.67 -14.92
N ARG A 304 -4.62 -11.09 -15.81
CA ARG A 304 -4.96 -11.36 -17.22
C ARG A 304 -6.01 -12.46 -17.25
N GLY A 305 -7.11 -12.25 -17.97
CA GLY A 305 -8.32 -13.08 -17.93
C GLY A 305 -8.21 -14.47 -18.56
N ASP A 306 -7.05 -15.14 -18.51
CA ASP A 306 -6.79 -16.42 -19.18
C ASP A 306 -7.00 -17.66 -18.28
N GLY A 307 -7.54 -17.49 -17.07
CA GLY A 307 -7.85 -18.59 -16.17
C GLY A 307 -6.63 -19.20 -15.44
N THR A 308 -5.40 -18.80 -15.78
CA THR A 308 -4.24 -19.16 -14.97
C THR A 308 -4.26 -18.34 -13.67
N GLY A 309 -4.03 -19.00 -12.54
CA GLY A 309 -4.06 -18.37 -11.22
C GLY A 309 -3.08 -17.21 -11.15
N SER A 310 -3.58 -15.99 -10.91
CA SER A 310 -2.74 -14.92 -10.38
C SER A 310 -2.15 -15.42 -9.06
N ASN A 311 -0.82 -15.59 -8.99
CA ASN A 311 -0.14 -15.93 -7.73
C ASN A 311 -0.11 -14.74 -6.75
N SER A 312 -0.71 -13.62 -7.16
CA SER A 312 -0.80 -12.40 -6.39
C SER A 312 -1.88 -12.46 -5.31
N THR A 313 -1.60 -11.83 -4.18
CA THR A 313 -2.56 -11.66 -3.07
C THR A 313 -2.82 -10.18 -2.84
N GLY A 314 -4.08 -9.79 -2.69
CA GLY A 314 -4.45 -8.40 -2.46
C GLY A 314 -3.91 -7.89 -1.14
N VAL A 315 -4.21 -8.63 -0.07
CA VAL A 315 -3.79 -8.30 1.29
C VAL A 315 -3.19 -9.54 1.93
N VAL A 316 -1.99 -9.41 2.49
CA VAL A 316 -1.33 -10.44 3.30
C VAL A 316 -1.14 -9.91 4.72
N MET A 317 -1.67 -10.65 5.68
CA MET A 317 -1.49 -10.42 7.11
C MET A 317 -0.64 -11.54 7.73
N GLY A 318 0.68 -11.36 7.66
CA GLY A 318 1.68 -12.18 8.35
C GLY A 318 2.23 -11.51 9.62
N SER A 319 1.65 -10.38 10.03
CA SER A 319 2.01 -9.69 11.26
C SER A 319 1.20 -10.20 12.46
N GLU A 320 1.77 -10.14 13.66
CA GLU A 320 1.04 -10.33 14.92
C GLU A 320 0.15 -9.14 15.31
N GLY A 321 0.22 -8.03 14.56
CA GLY A 321 -0.58 -6.82 14.81
C GLY A 321 -2.05 -6.94 14.38
N THR A 322 -2.69 -5.78 14.26
CA THR A 322 -4.07 -5.65 13.77
C THR A 322 -4.13 -4.90 12.46
N LEU A 323 -4.96 -5.39 11.53
CA LEU A 323 -5.31 -4.72 10.28
C LEU A 323 -6.80 -4.39 10.26
N MET A 324 -7.16 -3.12 10.03
CA MET A 324 -8.54 -2.69 9.82
C MET A 324 -8.75 -2.30 8.35
N LEU A 325 -9.74 -2.90 7.70
CA LEU A 325 -10.20 -2.59 6.35
C LEU A 325 -11.60 -1.98 6.44
N THR A 326 -11.73 -0.68 6.20
CA THR A 326 -13.01 0.04 6.24
C THR A 326 -13.36 0.61 4.88
N SER A 327 -14.46 0.16 4.29
CA SER A 327 -14.89 0.57 2.94
C SER A 327 -13.78 0.36 1.90
N VAL A 328 -13.09 -0.77 1.95
CA VAL A 328 -11.99 -1.12 1.04
C VAL A 328 -12.54 -1.98 -0.10
N ASP A 329 -12.15 -1.65 -1.33
CA ASP A 329 -12.47 -2.44 -2.52
C ASP A 329 -11.26 -3.29 -2.90
N ILE A 330 -11.39 -4.61 -2.83
CA ILE A 330 -10.35 -5.57 -3.26
C ILE A 330 -10.88 -6.33 -4.47
N SER A 331 -10.17 -6.30 -5.59
CA SER A 331 -10.65 -6.85 -6.87
C SER A 331 -9.61 -7.72 -7.56
N ASN A 332 -10.07 -8.83 -8.14
CA ASN A 332 -9.30 -9.91 -8.77
C ASN A 332 -8.40 -10.74 -7.84
N VAL A 333 -8.28 -10.35 -6.57
CA VAL A 333 -7.38 -10.96 -5.57
C VAL A 333 -8.07 -11.02 -4.21
N GLY A 334 -7.53 -11.85 -3.31
CA GLY A 334 -8.09 -12.09 -1.98
C GLY A 334 -7.32 -11.46 -0.82
N VAL A 335 -7.82 -11.74 0.39
CA VAL A 335 -7.20 -11.45 1.68
C VAL A 335 -6.68 -12.76 2.28
N SER A 336 -5.42 -12.80 2.66
CA SER A 336 -4.78 -13.95 3.31
C SER A 336 -4.29 -13.56 4.70
N VAL A 337 -4.75 -14.28 5.72
CA VAL A 337 -4.44 -14.04 7.13
C VAL A 337 -3.74 -15.26 7.71
N GLU A 338 -2.48 -15.11 8.07
CA GLU A 338 -1.67 -16.18 8.68
C GLU A 338 -1.47 -15.96 10.18
N LYS A 339 -1.44 -14.68 10.60
CA LYS A 339 -1.16 -14.22 11.96
C LYS A 339 -1.98 -12.98 12.28
N GLY A 340 -2.01 -12.59 13.56
CA GLY A 340 -2.65 -11.36 14.01
C GLY A 340 -4.17 -11.35 13.80
N MET A 341 -4.73 -10.15 13.66
CA MET A 341 -6.17 -9.93 13.50
C MET A 341 -6.48 -9.03 12.29
N VAL A 342 -7.41 -9.45 11.45
CA VAL A 342 -7.97 -8.62 10.37
C VAL A 342 -9.44 -8.31 10.64
N ASN A 343 -9.81 -7.02 10.67
CA ASN A 343 -11.19 -6.57 10.80
C ASN A 343 -11.65 -5.94 9.48
N ILE A 344 -12.69 -6.48 8.86
CA ILE A 344 -13.22 -6.07 7.56
C ILE A 344 -14.62 -5.49 7.76
N MET A 345 -14.81 -4.22 7.46
CA MET A 345 -16.04 -3.48 7.78
C MET A 345 -16.36 -2.36 6.79
N GLY A 346 -17.47 -1.64 7.02
CA GLY A 346 -17.82 -0.43 6.28
C GLY A 346 -18.20 -0.69 4.81
N ASN A 347 -18.92 -1.78 4.51
CA ASN A 347 -19.28 -2.21 3.16
C ASN A 347 -18.05 -2.50 2.27
N SER A 348 -16.95 -2.96 2.86
CA SER A 348 -15.80 -3.43 2.07
C SER A 348 -16.22 -4.57 1.14
N THR A 349 -15.67 -4.57 -0.07
CA THR A 349 -15.95 -5.58 -1.09
C THR A 349 -14.70 -6.37 -1.45
N ILE A 350 -14.81 -7.67 -1.59
CA ILE A 350 -13.73 -8.55 -2.05
C ILE A 350 -14.23 -9.35 -3.24
N THR A 351 -13.67 -9.10 -4.42
CA THR A 351 -14.05 -9.78 -5.65
C THR A 351 -12.93 -10.68 -6.13
N VAL A 352 -13.21 -11.97 -6.28
CA VAL A 352 -12.26 -12.98 -6.75
C VAL A 352 -12.78 -13.72 -7.98
N LYS A 353 -11.84 -14.14 -8.82
CA LYS A 353 -12.09 -14.93 -10.03
C LYS A 353 -11.88 -16.42 -9.75
N GLU A 354 -11.87 -17.22 -10.80
CA GLU A 354 -11.62 -18.67 -10.77
C GLU A 354 -10.40 -19.07 -9.91
N ASN A 355 -10.56 -20.14 -9.12
CA ASN A 355 -9.61 -20.63 -8.10
C ASN A 355 -9.25 -19.61 -7.00
N GLY A 356 -9.91 -18.45 -6.98
CA GLY A 356 -9.68 -17.41 -6.01
C GLY A 356 -10.32 -17.72 -4.66
N THR A 357 -9.72 -17.19 -3.61
CA THR A 357 -10.29 -17.19 -2.26
C THR A 357 -10.50 -15.76 -1.81
N GLY A 358 -11.72 -15.39 -1.42
CA GLY A 358 -12.02 -14.05 -0.93
C GLY A 358 -11.27 -13.73 0.36
N LEU A 359 -11.53 -14.52 1.40
CA LEU A 359 -10.83 -14.47 2.68
C LEU A 359 -10.28 -15.85 3.05
N SER A 360 -8.96 -15.96 3.15
CA SER A 360 -8.27 -17.17 3.62
C SER A 360 -7.67 -16.92 5.00
N VAL A 361 -7.96 -17.78 5.96
CA VAL A 361 -7.39 -17.74 7.31
C VAL A 361 -6.68 -19.07 7.62
N SER A 362 -5.40 -18.96 7.95
CA SER A 362 -4.49 -20.07 8.24
C SER A 362 -3.60 -19.75 9.44
N GLY A 363 -2.75 -20.69 9.86
CA GLY A 363 -1.86 -20.48 11.00
C GLY A 363 -2.65 -20.12 12.26
N THR A 364 -2.23 -19.08 12.96
CA THR A 364 -2.88 -18.54 14.17
C THR A 364 -3.72 -17.28 13.88
N GLY A 365 -3.88 -16.93 12.60
CA GLY A 365 -4.57 -15.73 12.15
C GLY A 365 -6.04 -15.69 12.55
N ASN A 366 -6.56 -14.49 12.78
CA ASN A 366 -7.95 -14.25 13.12
C ASN A 366 -8.57 -13.22 12.16
N ALA A 367 -9.84 -13.41 11.82
CA ALA A 367 -10.57 -12.45 11.00
C ALA A 367 -11.97 -12.18 11.55
N THR A 368 -12.37 -10.91 11.52
CA THR A 368 -13.75 -10.47 11.78
C THR A 368 -14.27 -9.75 10.54
N MET A 369 -15.42 -10.17 10.03
CA MET A 369 -16.15 -9.50 8.95
C MET A 369 -17.45 -8.91 9.51
N MET A 370 -17.67 -7.61 9.30
CA MET A 370 -18.83 -6.86 9.77
C MET A 370 -19.52 -6.20 8.59
N GLY A 371 -20.52 -6.87 8.01
CA GLY A 371 -21.27 -6.35 6.85
C GLY A 371 -20.46 -6.20 5.56
N ALA A 372 -19.37 -6.96 5.41
CA ALA A 372 -18.57 -6.97 4.18
C ALA A 372 -19.17 -7.91 3.13
N GLU A 373 -18.85 -7.68 1.85
CA GLU A 373 -19.33 -8.49 0.74
C GLU A 373 -18.16 -9.23 0.06
N ILE A 374 -18.32 -10.53 -0.18
CA ILE A 374 -17.38 -11.33 -0.97
C ILE A 374 -18.09 -11.81 -2.24
N LYS A 375 -17.50 -11.53 -3.40
CA LYS A 375 -18.04 -11.90 -4.72
C LYS A 375 -17.09 -12.82 -5.47
N GLY A 376 -17.64 -13.94 -5.89
CA GLY A 376 -17.10 -14.77 -6.94
C GLY A 376 -17.56 -14.34 -8.33
N GLU A 377 -16.66 -14.15 -9.28
CA GLU A 377 -17.03 -13.83 -10.67
C GLU A 377 -17.32 -15.06 -11.55
N GLY A 378 -17.08 -16.27 -11.06
CA GLY A 378 -17.28 -17.52 -11.81
C GLY A 378 -16.10 -18.47 -11.72
N GLY A 379 -16.17 -19.58 -12.46
CA GLY A 379 -15.11 -20.60 -12.55
C GLY A 379 -15.23 -21.73 -11.54
N LYS A 380 -14.18 -22.54 -11.42
CA LYS A 380 -14.05 -23.66 -10.47
C LYS A 380 -13.19 -23.29 -9.24
N GLY A 381 -13.31 -24.09 -8.18
CA GLY A 381 -12.39 -24.09 -7.04
C GLY A 381 -12.38 -22.82 -6.17
N MET A 382 -13.45 -22.03 -6.22
CA MET A 382 -13.53 -20.76 -5.49
C MET A 382 -13.94 -20.97 -4.03
N TYR A 383 -13.36 -20.18 -3.13
CA TYR A 383 -13.84 -20.03 -1.76
C TYR A 383 -14.24 -18.58 -1.49
N GLY A 384 -15.43 -18.36 -0.93
CA GLY A 384 -15.75 -17.06 -0.34
C GLY A 384 -14.86 -16.83 0.89
N VAL A 385 -15.03 -17.70 1.88
CA VAL A 385 -14.20 -17.78 3.09
C VAL A 385 -13.60 -19.18 3.20
N LYS A 386 -12.32 -19.26 3.54
CA LYS A 386 -11.58 -20.51 3.73
C LYS A 386 -10.81 -20.48 5.03
N MET A 387 -11.15 -21.36 5.96
CA MET A 387 -10.54 -21.47 7.27
C MET A 387 -9.80 -22.81 7.42
N MET A 388 -8.49 -22.75 7.63
CA MET A 388 -7.62 -23.93 7.74
C MET A 388 -6.70 -23.91 8.98
N GLY A 389 -6.57 -22.75 9.64
CA GLY A 389 -5.68 -22.57 10.78
C GLY A 389 -6.29 -23.00 12.12
N SER A 390 -5.63 -22.69 13.23
CA SER A 390 -6.15 -22.85 14.59
C SER A 390 -6.85 -21.59 15.12
N GLY A 391 -6.79 -20.48 14.38
CA GLY A 391 -7.41 -19.22 14.76
C GLY A 391 -8.94 -19.20 14.59
N THR A 392 -9.50 -18.01 14.40
CA THR A 392 -10.95 -17.80 14.37
C THR A 392 -11.40 -16.93 13.20
N VAL A 393 -12.58 -17.22 12.67
CA VAL A 393 -13.30 -16.35 11.74
C VAL A 393 -14.66 -16.00 12.33
N LYS A 394 -14.95 -14.72 12.50
CA LYS A 394 -16.25 -14.21 12.94
C LYS A 394 -16.90 -13.41 11.83
N MET A 395 -18.05 -13.84 11.36
CA MET A 395 -18.86 -13.13 10.37
C MET A 395 -20.12 -12.60 11.06
N MET A 396 -20.28 -11.29 11.04
CA MET A 396 -21.40 -10.56 11.64
C MET A 396 -22.09 -9.76 10.54
N GLY A 397 -23.09 -10.37 9.91
CA GLY A 397 -23.74 -9.87 8.70
C GLY A 397 -22.95 -10.19 7.43
N GLY A 398 -23.23 -9.40 6.38
CA GLY A 398 -22.53 -9.47 5.10
C GLY A 398 -23.04 -10.58 4.19
N THR A 399 -22.54 -10.55 2.95
CA THR A 399 -22.98 -11.45 1.89
C THR A 399 -21.79 -12.13 1.22
N ILE A 400 -21.89 -13.42 1.02
CA ILE A 400 -20.94 -14.22 0.25
C ILE A 400 -21.67 -14.75 -0.99
N MET A 401 -21.23 -14.31 -2.16
CA MET A 401 -21.75 -14.75 -3.44
C MET A 401 -20.77 -15.69 -4.12
N VAL A 402 -21.19 -16.91 -4.38
CA VAL A 402 -20.41 -17.89 -5.17
C VAL A 402 -21.07 -18.10 -6.53
N LYS A 403 -20.34 -17.73 -7.59
CA LYS A 403 -20.76 -17.96 -8.98
C LYS A 403 -19.99 -19.13 -9.58
N GLY A 404 -20.69 -20.05 -10.26
CA GLY A 404 -20.10 -21.17 -10.99
C GLY A 404 -21.15 -22.22 -11.34
N GLY A 405 -20.89 -23.02 -12.38
CA GLY A 405 -21.78 -24.09 -12.84
C GLY A 405 -21.72 -25.36 -12.00
N ALA A 406 -22.61 -26.30 -12.31
CA ALA A 406 -22.75 -27.57 -11.60
C ALA A 406 -21.42 -28.36 -11.51
N GLY A 407 -21.07 -28.87 -10.32
CA GLY A 407 -19.88 -29.70 -10.10
C GLY A 407 -18.54 -28.94 -9.97
N ASN A 408 -18.56 -27.62 -9.81
CA ASN A 408 -17.35 -26.78 -9.86
C ASN A 408 -16.53 -26.70 -8.55
N GLY A 409 -16.98 -27.31 -7.45
CA GLY A 409 -16.25 -27.28 -6.18
C GLY A 409 -16.08 -25.86 -5.62
N ASN A 410 -17.10 -25.02 -5.77
CA ASN A 410 -17.14 -23.67 -5.20
C ASN A 410 -17.82 -23.71 -3.83
N TYR A 411 -17.25 -22.99 -2.87
CA TYR A 411 -17.68 -23.00 -1.48
C TYR A 411 -17.92 -21.58 -0.98
N GLY A 412 -19.09 -21.32 -0.40
CA GLY A 412 -19.32 -20.06 0.31
C GLY A 412 -18.35 -19.95 1.48
N VAL A 413 -18.42 -20.91 2.39
CA VAL A 413 -17.53 -21.03 3.55
C VAL A 413 -16.98 -22.45 3.61
N GLY A 414 -15.65 -22.59 3.54
CA GLY A 414 -14.95 -23.87 3.71
C GLY A 414 -14.16 -23.89 5.02
N VAL A 415 -14.36 -24.91 5.84
CA VAL A 415 -13.71 -25.04 7.16
C VAL A 415 -13.04 -26.40 7.30
N SER A 416 -11.74 -26.38 7.60
CA SER A 416 -10.93 -27.58 7.85
C SER A 416 -10.03 -27.44 9.08
N GLY A 417 -10.22 -26.41 9.89
CA GLY A 417 -9.46 -26.14 11.10
C GLY A 417 -10.05 -24.94 11.85
N GLY A 418 -9.75 -24.82 13.14
CA GLY A 418 -10.13 -23.66 13.95
C GLY A 418 -11.63 -23.49 14.10
N ALA A 419 -12.08 -22.27 14.38
CA ALA A 419 -13.49 -21.97 14.63
C ALA A 419 -14.03 -20.88 13.69
N VAL A 420 -15.22 -21.11 13.16
CA VAL A 420 -15.98 -20.12 12.38
C VAL A 420 -17.32 -19.87 13.04
N THR A 421 -17.59 -18.61 13.37
CA THR A 421 -18.90 -18.17 13.88
C THR A 421 -19.56 -17.26 12.84
N MET A 422 -20.77 -17.60 12.42
CA MET A 422 -21.58 -16.82 11.49
C MET A 422 -22.85 -16.32 12.18
N MET A 423 -23.08 -15.02 12.15
CA MET A 423 -24.25 -14.35 12.72
C MET A 423 -24.86 -13.41 11.69
N GLY A 424 -26.06 -13.73 11.18
CA GLY A 424 -26.75 -12.85 10.21
C GLY A 424 -26.12 -12.81 8.82
N THR A 425 -25.24 -13.75 8.48
CA THR A 425 -24.54 -13.80 7.18
C THR A 425 -25.43 -14.42 6.10
N GLU A 426 -25.35 -13.91 4.87
CA GLU A 426 -26.02 -14.48 3.71
C GLU A 426 -25.02 -15.16 2.77
N ILE A 427 -25.33 -16.38 2.33
CA ILE A 427 -24.56 -17.14 1.34
C ILE A 427 -25.48 -17.42 0.16
N VAL A 428 -25.09 -16.93 -1.02
CA VAL A 428 -25.90 -16.99 -2.24
C VAL A 428 -25.10 -17.67 -3.35
N GLY A 429 -25.60 -18.81 -3.82
CA GLY A 429 -25.14 -19.42 -5.06
C GLY A 429 -25.88 -18.84 -6.28
N THR A 430 -25.42 -19.15 -7.49
CA THR A 430 -26.12 -18.72 -8.73
C THR A 430 -26.29 -19.83 -9.76
N SER A 431 -25.50 -20.90 -9.73
CA SER A 431 -25.59 -22.01 -10.71
C SER A 431 -24.85 -23.30 -10.31
N GLY A 432 -24.41 -23.43 -9.05
CA GLY A 432 -23.40 -24.42 -8.67
C GLY A 432 -22.80 -24.15 -7.28
N GLY A 433 -22.32 -25.20 -6.59
CA GLY A 433 -21.52 -25.07 -5.36
C GLY A 433 -22.22 -25.37 -4.03
N THR A 434 -21.43 -25.36 -2.96
CA THR A 434 -21.85 -25.67 -1.58
C THR A 434 -21.84 -24.39 -0.73
N GLY A 435 -22.88 -24.16 0.07
CA GLY A 435 -22.95 -22.99 0.95
C GLY A 435 -21.87 -23.02 2.03
N VAL A 436 -21.97 -24.00 2.93
CA VAL A 436 -20.98 -24.27 3.98
C VAL A 436 -20.45 -25.69 3.82
N TYR A 437 -19.14 -25.84 3.76
CA TYR A 437 -18.46 -27.13 3.70
C TYR A 437 -17.50 -27.27 4.88
N MET A 438 -17.66 -28.36 5.62
CA MET A 438 -16.77 -28.80 6.68
C MET A 438 -16.27 -30.19 6.30
N GLY A 439 -14.99 -30.43 6.05
CA GLY A 439 -14.63 -31.78 5.63
C GLY A 439 -13.22 -32.10 5.22
N SER A 440 -12.89 -33.40 5.34
CA SER A 440 -11.60 -34.01 5.00
C SER A 440 -11.37 -34.36 3.53
N GLY A 441 -12.35 -34.16 2.66
CA GLY A 441 -12.27 -34.53 1.25
C GLY A 441 -11.19 -33.79 0.45
N GLY A 442 -10.20 -34.54 -0.05
CA GLY A 442 -9.30 -34.18 -1.16
C GLY A 442 -8.07 -33.31 -0.84
N LYS A 443 -8.07 -32.51 0.24
CA LYS A 443 -6.89 -31.71 0.67
C LYS A 443 -7.03 -30.99 2.03
N MET A 444 -7.95 -31.42 2.91
CA MET A 444 -8.36 -30.65 4.10
C MET A 444 -8.47 -31.48 5.38
N THR A 445 -7.37 -31.97 5.94
CA THR A 445 -7.33 -33.02 6.98
C THR A 445 -7.58 -32.59 8.45
N GLY A 446 -8.39 -31.57 8.75
CA GLY A 446 -8.48 -31.04 10.13
C GLY A 446 -9.88 -30.94 10.74
N SER A 447 -9.93 -30.93 12.08
CA SER A 447 -11.14 -30.76 12.89
C SER A 447 -11.43 -29.28 13.08
N GLY A 448 -12.53 -28.79 12.50
CA GLY A 448 -13.01 -27.42 12.66
C GLY A 448 -14.39 -27.35 13.31
N THR A 449 -14.72 -26.20 13.90
CA THR A 449 -16.03 -25.91 14.50
C THR A 449 -16.73 -24.82 13.70
N VAL A 450 -18.03 -24.99 13.47
CA VAL A 450 -18.88 -23.96 12.86
C VAL A 450 -20.09 -23.69 13.74
N GLU A 451 -20.30 -22.43 14.08
CA GLU A 451 -21.48 -21.95 14.80
C GLU A 451 -22.28 -21.02 13.90
N MET A 452 -23.60 -21.24 13.79
CA MET A 452 -24.48 -20.51 12.87
C MET A 452 -25.72 -19.98 13.58
N THR A 453 -25.87 -18.66 13.56
CA THR A 453 -27.04 -17.95 14.07
C THR A 453 -27.62 -17.06 12.97
N SER A 454 -28.88 -17.28 12.62
CA SER A 454 -29.60 -16.49 11.60
C SER A 454 -28.86 -16.39 10.25
N VAL A 455 -28.29 -17.49 9.77
CA VAL A 455 -27.57 -17.54 8.48
C VAL A 455 -28.53 -17.92 7.35
N GLY A 456 -28.56 -17.13 6.28
CA GLY A 456 -29.31 -17.44 5.06
C GLY A 456 -28.44 -18.16 4.03
N ILE A 457 -28.88 -19.31 3.52
CA ILE A 457 -28.21 -20.01 2.41
C ILE A 457 -29.23 -20.24 1.31
N SER A 458 -28.94 -19.79 0.09
CA SER A 458 -29.87 -19.92 -1.05
C SER A 458 -29.13 -20.19 -2.36
N ASN A 459 -29.86 -20.74 -3.34
CA ASN A 459 -29.41 -20.95 -4.72
C ASN A 459 -28.11 -21.78 -4.86
N VAL A 460 -27.90 -22.73 -3.95
CA VAL A 460 -26.78 -23.69 -3.96
C VAL A 460 -27.20 -25.02 -4.58
N GLU A 461 -26.23 -25.73 -5.18
CA GLU A 461 -26.50 -26.83 -6.12
C GLU A 461 -26.93 -28.13 -5.48
N LYS A 462 -26.30 -28.54 -4.37
CA LYS A 462 -26.37 -29.93 -3.92
C LYS A 462 -27.71 -30.32 -3.28
N GLY A 463 -28.74 -29.48 -3.32
CA GLY A 463 -30.00 -29.67 -2.59
C GLY A 463 -29.86 -29.53 -1.07
N TYR A 464 -28.63 -29.43 -0.56
CA TYR A 464 -28.28 -29.11 0.82
C TYR A 464 -27.38 -27.88 0.86
N GLY A 465 -27.59 -27.01 1.85
CA GLY A 465 -26.79 -25.81 2.07
C GLY A 465 -25.48 -26.09 2.81
N ILE A 466 -25.45 -27.18 3.58
CA ILE A 466 -24.37 -27.50 4.51
C ILE A 466 -23.92 -28.94 4.30
N GLU A 467 -22.62 -29.11 4.10
CA GLU A 467 -21.95 -30.39 3.91
C GLU A 467 -20.92 -30.64 4.99
N VAL A 468 -21.02 -31.77 5.68
CA VAL A 468 -20.10 -32.14 6.77
C VAL A 468 -19.47 -33.51 6.50
N TRP A 469 -18.14 -33.60 6.55
CA TRP A 469 -17.35 -34.83 6.43
C TRP A 469 -16.41 -34.99 7.64
N GLY A 470 -16.47 -36.14 8.31
CA GLY A 470 -15.58 -36.44 9.45
C GLY A 470 -16.02 -35.81 10.77
N LYS A 471 -15.08 -35.61 11.71
CA LYS A 471 -15.36 -35.06 13.05
C LYS A 471 -15.56 -33.54 12.98
N ALA A 472 -16.80 -33.10 13.12
CA ALA A 472 -17.20 -31.70 13.12
C ALA A 472 -18.23 -31.44 14.21
N THR A 473 -18.10 -30.30 14.89
CA THR A 473 -19.12 -29.79 15.82
C THR A 473 -19.87 -28.66 15.14
N THR A 474 -21.19 -28.82 15.02
CA THR A 474 -22.08 -27.80 14.46
C THR A 474 -23.16 -27.45 15.48
N SER A 475 -23.42 -26.16 15.67
CA SER A 475 -24.54 -25.65 16.46
C SER A 475 -25.41 -24.74 15.59
N PHE A 476 -26.71 -25.04 15.57
CA PHE A 476 -27.69 -24.33 14.75
C PHE A 476 -28.78 -23.76 15.65
N PHE A 477 -29.10 -22.48 15.47
CA PHE A 477 -30.15 -21.81 16.24
C PHE A 477 -31.46 -21.57 15.46
N ASN A 478 -31.65 -22.16 14.27
CA ASN A 478 -32.91 -22.05 13.48
C ASN A 478 -33.13 -23.24 12.51
N ASP A 479 -34.37 -23.39 12.00
CA ASP A 479 -34.86 -24.42 11.08
C ASP A 479 -34.04 -24.53 9.76
N PHE A 480 -32.98 -25.36 9.75
CA PHE A 480 -32.29 -25.72 8.51
C PHE A 480 -32.92 -26.96 7.87
N LYS A 481 -33.66 -26.77 6.78
CA LYS A 481 -34.28 -27.89 6.03
C LYS A 481 -33.30 -28.76 5.21
N ASN A 482 -32.01 -28.46 5.19
CA ASN A 482 -31.12 -28.86 4.10
C ASN A 482 -29.65 -29.11 4.56
N MET A 483 -29.43 -30.01 5.52
CA MET A 483 -28.09 -30.44 5.97
C MET A 483 -27.80 -31.88 5.52
N ARG A 484 -26.57 -32.14 5.07
CA ARG A 484 -26.07 -33.49 4.79
C ARG A 484 -24.76 -33.75 5.53
N ALA A 485 -24.74 -34.80 6.35
CA ALA A 485 -23.57 -35.23 7.11
C ALA A 485 -23.11 -36.63 6.66
N TYR A 486 -21.80 -36.79 6.47
CA TYR A 486 -21.14 -38.04 6.13
C TYR A 486 -20.17 -38.43 7.25
N SER A 487 -20.43 -39.58 7.89
CA SER A 487 -19.51 -40.18 8.86
C SER A 487 -18.61 -41.17 8.14
N SER A 488 -17.32 -40.88 8.02
CA SER A 488 -16.30 -41.91 7.73
C SER A 488 -15.90 -42.56 9.05
N TYR A 489 -16.20 -43.85 9.21
CA TYR A 489 -15.67 -44.69 10.30
C TYR A 489 -14.14 -44.76 10.24
#